data_AF-A0A550H1W0-F1
#
_entry.id   AF-A0A550H1W0-F1
#
_cell.length_a   1.000
_cell.length_b   1.000
_cell.length_c   1.000
_cell.angle_alpha   90.00
_cell.angle_beta   90.00
_cell.angle_gamma   90.00
#
_symmetry.space_group_name_H-M   'P 1'
#
loop_
_entity.id
_entity.type
_entity.pdbx_description
1 polymer ?
#
loop_
_entity_poly.entity_id
_entity_poly.type
_entity_poly.pdbx_seq_one_letter_code
_entity_poly.pdbx_strand_id
1 'polypeptide(L)'
;MMMKRQLAVLGILVSVIITMAPVTSIFGQGQVQATSAEQIVDVADSADQKIRNLIDLIYSNETALEAIEDAGLLHALESSVKLYDEGVENLTAAQQAIELENYEGAVDYATKALSIFREVFSSIHIILEEAGLHKCELVDNQGLLEAMIRQLQRIDRLREILPEDTPDEIVQLLQDAETLLDVKAAEALLLEGKVAEVKDTLQEANELISQVYDYLKEQAEGLNAWRIYGYCERVRERIRERFRNGHESEIDFTDVLEALGYQSEDQFMETLENMIQTAEGKITDFDNALQDLDAIGQMVQEMDQALKQKMNQYQNGPGSGGNSSGNGNIGNNYAHGNAGNGGNEGKGQ
;
A
#
# COMPACT_ATOMS: atom_id res chain seq x y z
N MET A 1 39.94 19.58 15.10
CA MET A 1 39.84 18.30 14.36
C MET A 1 38.46 18.29 13.74
N MET A 2 38.37 18.84 12.53
CA MET A 2 37.13 19.30 11.92
C MET A 2 36.94 18.55 10.59
N MET A 3 35.68 18.48 10.15
CA MET A 3 35.20 17.99 8.86
C MET A 3 35.11 16.47 8.69
N LYS A 4 33.89 15.95 8.89
CA LYS A 4 33.32 14.81 8.11
C LYS A 4 31.82 14.57 8.29
N ARG A 5 31.07 15.38 9.04
CA ARG A 5 29.61 15.21 9.22
C ARG A 5 28.72 16.05 8.28
N GLN A 6 29.28 16.80 7.34
CA GLN A 6 28.50 17.69 6.45
C GLN A 6 27.92 17.03 5.18
N LEU A 7 28.02 15.70 5.02
CA LEU A 7 27.60 15.02 3.77
C LEU A 7 26.31 14.19 3.87
N ALA A 8 25.65 14.14 5.03
CA ALA A 8 24.35 13.46 5.18
C ALA A 8 23.13 14.38 5.03
N VAL A 9 23.34 15.70 4.89
CA VAL A 9 22.28 16.73 5.01
C VAL A 9 21.45 16.91 3.73
N LEU A 10 21.82 16.27 2.61
CA LEU A 10 21.06 16.33 1.34
C LEU A 10 19.98 15.26 1.18
N GLY A 11 19.83 14.32 2.13
CA GLY A 11 19.01 13.13 1.97
C GLY A 11 17.50 13.30 2.22
N ILE A 12 17.08 14.29 3.00
CA ILE A 12 15.66 14.42 3.42
C ILE A 12 14.84 15.23 2.40
N LEU A 13 15.46 16.10 1.61
CA LEU A 13 14.80 16.78 0.49
C LEU A 13 14.53 15.82 -0.69
N VAL A 14 15.22 14.67 -0.72
CA VAL A 14 15.00 13.61 -1.72
C VAL A 14 13.92 12.61 -1.25
N SER A 15 13.60 12.52 0.05
CA SER A 15 12.60 11.55 0.52
C SER A 15 11.15 11.95 0.23
N VAL A 16 10.86 13.23 -0.03
CA VAL A 16 9.52 13.68 -0.47
C VAL A 16 9.28 13.37 -1.95
N ILE A 17 10.33 13.15 -2.75
CA ILE A 17 10.21 12.82 -4.18
C ILE A 17 10.01 11.31 -4.42
N ILE A 18 10.25 10.44 -3.43
CA ILE A 18 10.30 8.98 -3.65
C ILE A 18 8.97 8.24 -3.40
N THR A 19 7.93 8.86 -2.86
CA THR A 19 6.66 8.14 -2.59
C THR A 19 5.66 8.09 -3.76
N MET A 20 5.95 8.69 -4.92
CA MET A 20 5.13 8.47 -6.12
C MET A 20 5.82 7.48 -7.05
N ALA A 21 5.40 6.21 -6.92
CA ALA A 21 5.65 5.20 -7.93
C ALA A 21 5.14 5.70 -9.31
N PRO A 22 5.80 5.34 -10.41
CA PRO A 22 5.36 5.74 -11.74
C PRO A 22 4.04 5.03 -12.07
N VAL A 23 2.93 5.76 -12.05
CA VAL A 23 1.69 5.33 -12.71
C VAL A 23 1.87 5.58 -14.21
N THR A 24 2.81 4.88 -14.84
CA THR A 24 2.97 4.85 -16.29
C THR A 24 2.18 3.69 -16.86
N SER A 25 0.86 3.85 -16.95
CA SER A 25 0.05 3.23 -18.00
C SER A 25 -1.39 3.72 -17.85
N ILE A 26 -1.85 4.55 -18.80
CA ILE A 26 -3.16 4.49 -19.49
C ILE A 26 -3.46 5.86 -20.16
N PHE A 27 -3.30 5.87 -21.48
CA PHE A 27 -4.11 6.55 -22.52
C PHE A 27 -4.52 8.05 -22.41
N GLY A 28 -4.08 8.84 -23.40
CA GLY A 28 -4.79 10.05 -23.88
C GLY A 28 -3.97 11.34 -23.88
N GLN A 29 -3.59 11.84 -25.07
CA GLN A 29 -2.73 13.02 -25.32
C GLN A 29 -3.25 14.41 -24.83
N GLY A 30 -4.23 14.45 -23.91
CA GLY A 30 -4.68 15.67 -23.22
C GLY A 30 -4.79 15.55 -21.70
N GLN A 31 -4.84 14.33 -21.14
CA GLN A 31 -4.97 14.09 -19.69
C GLN A 31 -3.63 13.85 -18.98
N VAL A 32 -2.56 13.53 -19.71
CA VAL A 32 -1.24 13.19 -19.13
C VAL A 32 -0.51 14.41 -18.55
N GLN A 33 -0.77 15.62 -19.08
CA GLN A 33 -0.15 16.83 -18.53
C GLN A 33 -0.88 17.36 -17.29
N ALA A 34 -2.21 17.22 -17.25
CA ALA A 34 -3.03 17.68 -16.12
C ALA A 34 -2.60 17.01 -14.81
N THR A 35 -2.51 15.67 -14.82
CA THR A 35 -2.12 14.89 -13.63
C THR A 35 -0.70 15.18 -13.16
N SER A 36 0.24 15.43 -14.09
CA SER A 36 1.61 15.79 -13.72
C SER A 36 1.73 17.21 -13.16
N ALA A 37 0.95 18.17 -13.66
CA ALA A 37 0.95 19.54 -13.18
C ALA A 37 0.31 19.64 -11.79
N GLU A 38 -0.83 18.97 -11.59
CA GLU A 38 -1.51 18.84 -10.30
C GLU A 38 -0.58 18.24 -9.25
N GLN A 39 0.14 17.15 -9.58
CA GLN A 39 1.10 16.54 -8.66
C GLN A 39 2.21 17.50 -8.21
N ILE A 40 2.72 18.35 -9.11
CA ILE A 40 3.77 19.33 -8.74
C ILE A 40 3.18 20.42 -7.84
N VAL A 41 1.94 20.86 -8.10
CA VAL A 41 1.21 21.80 -7.25
C VAL A 41 0.97 21.19 -5.86
N ASP A 42 0.58 19.92 -5.76
CA ASP A 42 0.39 19.21 -4.49
C ASP A 42 1.69 19.11 -3.67
N VAL A 43 2.82 18.88 -4.36
CA VAL A 43 4.15 18.87 -3.71
C VAL A 43 4.50 20.27 -3.19
N ALA A 44 4.17 21.33 -3.95
CA ALA A 44 4.36 22.71 -3.52
C ALA A 44 3.46 23.09 -2.33
N ASP A 45 2.20 22.65 -2.32
CA ASP A 45 1.27 22.83 -1.19
C ASP A 45 1.75 22.10 0.07
N SER A 46 2.25 20.88 -0.09
CA SER A 46 2.86 20.13 1.02
C SER A 46 4.10 20.84 1.59
N ALA A 47 4.90 21.50 0.73
CA ALA A 47 6.06 22.27 1.16
C ALA A 47 5.65 23.57 1.88
N ASP A 48 4.61 24.25 1.39
CA ASP A 48 4.00 25.42 2.05
C ASP A 48 3.62 25.09 3.49
N GLN A 49 2.80 24.06 3.68
CA GLN A 49 2.29 23.67 5.00
C GLN A 49 3.43 23.39 5.99
N LYS A 50 4.50 22.72 5.54
CA LYS A 50 5.66 22.41 6.39
C LYS A 50 6.42 23.65 6.83
N ILE A 51 6.60 24.61 5.93
CA ILE A 51 7.32 25.86 6.23
C ILE A 51 6.46 26.76 7.10
N ARG A 52 5.16 26.87 6.81
CA ARG A 52 4.21 27.62 7.63
C ARG A 52 4.23 27.14 9.07
N ASN A 53 4.10 25.84 9.28
CA ASN A 53 4.13 25.25 10.61
C ASN A 53 5.45 25.53 11.33
N LEU A 54 6.59 25.47 10.62
CA LEU A 54 7.89 25.82 11.19
C LEU A 54 7.96 27.29 11.61
N ILE A 55 7.45 28.19 10.78
CA ILE A 55 7.36 29.63 11.09
C ILE A 55 6.47 29.84 12.32
N ASP A 56 5.26 29.28 12.33
CA ASP A 56 4.30 29.39 13.43
C ASP A 56 4.88 28.85 14.75
N LEU A 57 5.59 27.73 14.68
CA LEU A 57 6.28 27.12 15.82
C LEU A 57 7.38 28.03 16.39
N ILE A 58 8.14 28.72 15.53
CA ILE A 58 9.15 29.69 15.96
C ILE A 58 8.47 30.89 16.62
N TYR A 59 7.43 31.46 16.01
CA TYR A 59 6.75 32.64 16.52
C TYR A 59 5.92 32.38 17.79
N SER A 60 5.54 31.14 18.03
CA SER A 60 4.79 30.73 19.22
C SER A 60 5.72 30.32 20.39
N ASN A 61 7.01 30.15 20.14
CA ASN A 61 7.99 29.77 21.15
C ASN A 61 8.80 30.98 21.61
N GLU A 62 8.40 31.59 22.74
CA GLU A 62 9.03 32.78 23.31
C GLU A 62 10.55 32.58 23.54
N THR A 63 10.97 31.40 24.00
CA THR A 63 12.38 31.09 24.22
C THR A 63 13.18 31.03 22.91
N ALA A 64 12.61 30.45 21.86
CA ALA A 64 13.23 30.42 20.54
C ALA A 64 13.33 31.83 19.93
N LEU A 65 12.26 32.62 20.04
CA LEU A 65 12.24 34.02 19.61
C LEU A 65 13.27 34.87 20.35
N GLU A 66 13.34 34.76 21.68
CA GLU A 66 14.33 35.46 22.51
C GLU A 66 15.75 35.07 22.11
N ALA A 67 16.04 33.77 21.90
CA ALA A 67 17.34 33.32 21.43
C ALA A 67 17.72 33.87 20.04
N ILE A 68 16.76 33.96 19.12
CA ILE A 68 16.95 34.54 17.79
C ILE A 68 17.18 36.05 17.87
N GLU A 69 16.43 36.75 18.74
CA GLU A 69 16.58 38.18 18.97
C GLU A 69 17.93 38.52 19.61
N ASP A 70 18.34 37.77 20.64
CA ASP A 70 19.63 37.90 21.32
C ASP A 70 20.81 37.64 20.37
N ALA A 71 20.63 36.75 19.40
CA ALA A 71 21.61 36.51 18.33
C ALA A 71 21.63 37.62 17.25
N GLY A 72 20.70 38.57 17.29
CA GLY A 72 20.56 39.63 16.29
C GLY A 72 20.00 39.17 14.95
N LEU A 73 19.31 38.02 14.92
CA LEU A 73 18.83 37.35 13.70
C LEU A 73 17.36 37.59 13.40
N LEU A 74 16.64 38.35 14.23
CA LEU A 74 15.21 38.61 14.07
C LEU A 74 14.87 39.21 12.70
N HIS A 75 15.66 40.18 12.22
CA HIS A 75 15.47 40.75 10.88
C HIS A 75 15.67 39.72 9.75
N ALA A 76 16.59 38.77 9.92
CA ALA A 76 16.81 37.70 8.94
C ALA A 76 15.62 36.71 8.91
N LEU A 77 15.04 36.42 10.08
CA LEU A 77 13.80 35.64 10.19
C LEU A 77 12.64 36.35 9.50
N GLU A 78 12.40 37.62 9.81
CA GLU A 78 11.35 38.43 9.17
C GLU A 78 11.54 38.53 7.65
N SER A 79 12.78 38.63 7.18
CA SER A 79 13.07 38.61 5.74
C SER A 79 12.75 37.26 5.11
N SER A 80 12.97 36.16 5.82
CA SER A 80 12.63 34.81 5.35
C SER A 80 11.11 34.60 5.31
N VAL A 81 10.36 35.17 6.26
CA VAL A 81 8.89 35.15 6.26
C VAL A 81 8.32 35.94 5.08
N LYS A 82 8.86 37.12 4.79
CA LYS A 82 8.45 37.89 3.60
C LYS A 82 8.69 37.12 2.30
N LEU A 83 9.84 36.44 2.21
CA LEU A 83 10.16 35.59 1.06
C LEU A 83 9.22 34.37 0.98
N TYR A 84 8.80 33.82 2.11
CA TYR A 84 7.77 32.78 2.17
C TYR A 84 6.44 33.25 1.61
N ASP A 85 5.98 34.46 1.95
CA ASP A 85 4.75 35.04 1.41
C ASP A 85 4.82 35.15 -0.13
N GLU A 86 5.97 35.52 -0.70
CA GLU A 86 6.18 35.49 -2.17
C GLU A 86 6.04 34.07 -2.75
N GLY A 87 6.49 33.04 -2.00
CA GLY A 87 6.30 31.64 -2.37
C GLY A 87 4.83 31.23 -2.38
N VAL A 88 4.06 31.64 -1.37
CA VAL A 88 2.60 31.41 -1.27
C VAL A 88 1.85 32.08 -2.41
N GLU A 89 2.24 33.30 -2.80
CA GLU A 89 1.67 33.97 -3.97
C GLU A 89 1.89 33.17 -5.26
N ASN A 90 3.08 32.59 -5.45
CA ASN A 90 3.35 31.72 -6.61
C ASN A 90 2.55 30.41 -6.54
N LEU A 91 2.42 29.78 -5.37
CA LEU A 91 1.59 28.58 -5.20
C LEU A 91 0.12 28.87 -5.53
N THR A 92 -0.41 30.00 -5.05
CA THR A 92 -1.78 30.44 -5.33
C THR A 92 -1.98 30.67 -6.83
N ALA A 93 -1.01 31.29 -7.51
CA ALA A 93 -1.02 31.45 -8.96
C ALA A 93 -0.97 30.10 -9.70
N ALA A 94 -0.25 29.12 -9.17
CA ALA A 94 -0.20 27.77 -9.73
C ALA A 94 -1.56 27.06 -9.63
N GLN A 95 -2.22 27.13 -8.47
CA GLN A 95 -3.56 26.59 -8.24
C GLN A 95 -4.58 27.23 -9.18
N GLN A 96 -4.56 28.57 -9.33
CA GLN A 96 -5.40 29.28 -10.29
C GLN A 96 -5.12 28.87 -11.75
N ALA A 97 -3.86 28.60 -12.09
CA ALA A 97 -3.51 28.15 -13.43
C ALA A 97 -4.06 26.74 -13.73
N ILE A 98 -4.13 25.83 -12.74
CA ILE A 98 -4.84 24.55 -12.87
C ILE A 98 -6.32 24.78 -13.17
N GLU A 99 -7.00 25.65 -12.40
CA GLU A 99 -8.43 25.95 -12.61
C GLU A 99 -8.73 26.53 -14.00
N LEU A 100 -7.76 27.23 -14.60
CA LEU A 100 -7.83 27.80 -15.94
C LEU A 100 -7.33 26.84 -17.04
N GLU A 101 -7.06 25.58 -16.71
CA GLU A 101 -6.49 24.56 -17.61
C GLU A 101 -5.13 24.97 -18.23
N ASN A 102 -4.43 25.94 -17.62
CA ASN A 102 -3.11 26.39 -18.02
C ASN A 102 -2.01 25.59 -17.29
N TYR A 103 -1.88 24.32 -17.66
CA TYR A 103 -0.97 23.38 -16.98
C TYR A 103 0.51 23.78 -17.06
N GLU A 104 0.96 24.37 -18.17
CA GLU A 104 2.35 24.86 -18.30
C GLU A 104 2.62 26.00 -17.31
N GLY A 105 1.69 26.97 -17.21
CA GLY A 105 1.77 28.03 -16.21
C GLY A 105 1.73 27.49 -14.78
N ALA A 106 0.89 26.48 -14.52
CA ALA A 106 0.81 25.85 -13.20
C ALA A 106 2.16 25.23 -12.78
N VAL A 107 2.82 24.51 -13.70
CA VAL A 107 4.14 23.92 -13.45
C VAL A 107 5.20 24.98 -13.19
N ASP A 108 5.23 26.06 -13.99
CA ASP A 108 6.19 27.15 -13.84
C ASP A 108 6.04 27.85 -12.48
N TYR A 109 4.80 28.19 -12.11
CA TYR A 109 4.51 28.83 -10.83
C TYR A 109 4.81 27.91 -9.64
N ALA A 110 4.40 26.63 -9.71
CA ALA A 110 4.67 25.67 -8.63
C ALA A 110 6.16 25.39 -8.45
N THR A 111 6.92 25.30 -9.55
CA THR A 111 8.39 25.14 -9.50
C THR A 111 9.05 26.35 -8.86
N LYS A 112 8.57 27.56 -9.18
CA LYS A 112 9.07 28.79 -8.58
C LYS A 112 8.74 28.86 -7.08
N ALA A 113 7.52 28.50 -6.68
CA ALA A 113 7.12 28.38 -5.29
C ALA A 113 8.03 27.39 -4.53
N LEU A 114 8.26 26.19 -5.08
CA LEU A 114 9.16 25.19 -4.49
C LEU A 114 10.60 25.68 -4.32
N SER A 115 11.12 26.42 -5.30
CA SER A 115 12.45 27.03 -5.19
C SER A 115 12.53 28.02 -4.03
N ILE A 116 11.51 28.89 -3.91
CA ILE A 116 11.40 29.88 -2.82
C ILE A 116 11.27 29.18 -1.47
N PHE A 117 10.34 28.22 -1.36
CA PHE A 117 10.14 27.42 -0.16
C PHE A 117 11.42 26.72 0.31
N ARG A 118 12.19 26.15 -0.62
CA ARG A 118 13.49 25.54 -0.30
C ARG A 118 14.48 26.57 0.26
N GLU A 119 14.50 27.77 -0.31
CA GLU A 119 15.37 28.86 0.16
C GLU A 119 14.97 29.34 1.54
N VAL A 120 13.68 29.58 1.78
CA VAL A 120 13.14 29.94 3.10
C VAL A 120 13.48 28.89 4.14
N PHE A 121 13.21 27.61 3.85
CA PHE A 121 13.49 26.51 4.76
C PHE A 121 14.98 26.48 5.13
N SER A 122 15.87 26.65 4.15
CA SER A 122 17.32 26.70 4.38
C SER A 122 17.72 27.90 5.24
N SER A 123 17.16 29.09 4.97
CA SER A 123 17.46 30.32 5.69
C SER A 123 17.01 30.25 7.15
N ILE A 124 15.78 29.81 7.40
CA ILE A 124 15.26 29.57 8.76
C ILE A 124 16.16 28.57 9.49
N HIS A 125 16.63 27.54 8.79
CA HIS A 125 17.51 26.55 9.41
C HIS A 125 18.84 27.12 9.87
N ILE A 126 19.46 27.97 9.05
CA ILE A 126 20.71 28.66 9.38
C ILE A 126 20.49 29.60 10.57
N ILE A 127 19.36 30.33 10.58
CA ILE A 127 19.00 31.22 11.69
C ILE A 127 18.90 30.46 13.00
N LEU A 128 18.19 29.32 13.00
CA LEU A 128 18.05 28.48 14.19
C LEU A 128 19.40 27.95 14.67
N GLU A 129 20.25 27.46 13.76
CA GLU A 129 21.58 26.96 14.11
C GLU A 129 22.49 28.06 14.68
N GLU A 130 22.47 29.26 14.09
CA GLU A 130 23.24 30.42 14.54
C GLU A 130 22.72 30.99 15.88
N ALA A 131 21.42 30.88 16.15
CA ALA A 131 20.81 31.20 17.44
C ALA A 131 21.11 30.15 18.53
N GLY A 132 21.85 29.09 18.21
CA GLY A 132 22.17 28.01 19.14
C GLY A 132 21.00 27.05 19.40
N LEU A 133 19.92 27.16 18.62
CA LEU A 133 18.78 26.25 18.67
C LEU A 133 19.13 25.02 17.83
N HIS A 134 19.27 23.86 18.47
CA HIS A 134 19.66 22.66 17.77
C HIS A 134 18.53 22.13 16.87
N LYS A 135 18.91 21.84 15.61
CA LYS A 135 18.14 21.17 14.53
C LYS A 135 17.20 20.04 14.97
N CYS A 136 17.50 19.35 16.08
CA CYS A 136 16.78 18.16 16.51
C CYS A 136 15.49 18.43 17.29
N GLU A 137 15.29 19.60 17.90
CA GLU A 137 14.08 19.79 18.72
C GLU A 137 12.86 20.20 17.88
N LEU A 138 13.02 21.01 16.83
CA LEU A 138 11.88 21.47 16.01
C LEU A 138 11.55 20.54 14.84
N VAL A 139 12.56 19.88 14.24
CA VAL A 139 12.36 18.96 13.10
C VAL A 139 11.87 17.58 13.55
N ASP A 140 12.30 17.08 14.72
CA ASP A 140 11.77 15.83 15.28
C ASP A 140 10.30 15.98 15.68
N ASN A 141 9.87 17.17 16.10
CA ASN A 141 8.48 17.46 16.45
C ASN A 141 7.54 17.29 15.24
N GLN A 142 7.93 17.79 14.06
CA GLN A 142 7.17 17.57 12.83
C GLN A 142 7.15 16.09 12.44
N GLY A 143 8.28 15.38 12.61
CA GLY A 143 8.35 13.94 12.36
C GLY A 143 7.42 13.12 13.25
N LEU A 144 7.20 13.55 14.49
CA LEU A 144 6.25 12.93 15.42
C LEU A 144 4.80 13.17 14.99
N LEU A 145 4.43 14.39 14.62
CA LEU A 145 3.09 14.69 14.11
C LEU A 145 2.78 13.91 12.83
N GLU A 146 3.72 13.84 11.89
CA GLU A 146 3.57 13.00 10.69
C GLU A 146 3.45 11.51 11.04
N ALA A 147 4.17 11.02 12.06
CA ALA A 147 4.04 9.65 12.52
C ALA A 147 2.66 9.37 13.12
N MET A 148 2.10 10.29 13.90
CA MET A 148 0.74 10.19 14.45
C MET A 148 -0.31 10.15 13.34
N ILE A 149 -0.22 11.05 12.34
CA ILE A 149 -1.13 11.06 11.19
C ILE A 149 -1.08 9.72 10.43
N ARG A 150 0.12 9.16 10.22
CA ARG A 150 0.26 7.83 9.59
C ARG A 150 -0.41 6.72 10.40
N GLN A 151 -0.39 6.79 11.73
CA GLN A 151 -1.09 5.81 12.58
C GLN A 151 -2.61 6.01 12.53
N LEU A 152 -3.12 7.24 12.50
CA LEU A 152 -4.56 7.49 12.29
C LEU A 152 -5.06 6.89 10.97
N GLN A 153 -4.33 7.13 9.87
CA GLN A 153 -4.64 6.50 8.58
C GLN A 153 -4.57 4.96 8.64
N ARG A 154 -3.73 4.40 9.52
CA ARG A 154 -3.64 2.95 9.74
C ARG A 154 -4.85 2.43 10.52
N ILE A 155 -5.35 3.19 11.50
CA ILE A 155 -6.58 2.90 12.23
C ILE A 155 -7.77 2.88 11.26
N ASP A 156 -7.89 3.86 10.37
CA ASP A 156 -8.98 3.89 9.38
C ASP A 156 -8.97 2.64 8.49
N ARG A 157 -7.80 2.27 7.95
CA ARG A 157 -7.64 1.02 7.19
C ARG A 157 -7.98 -0.24 8.00
N LEU A 158 -7.66 -0.26 9.29
CA LEU A 158 -8.01 -1.38 10.16
C LEU A 158 -9.53 -1.49 10.33
N ARG A 159 -10.22 -0.36 10.54
CA ARG A 159 -11.69 -0.33 10.64
C ARG A 159 -12.38 -0.86 9.40
N GLU A 160 -11.81 -0.60 8.21
CA GLU A 160 -12.36 -1.09 6.94
C GLU A 160 -12.25 -2.62 6.77
N ILE A 161 -11.24 -3.25 7.38
CA ILE A 161 -10.97 -4.69 7.20
C ILE A 161 -11.40 -5.55 8.39
N LEU A 162 -11.81 -4.95 9.50
CA LEU A 162 -12.30 -5.69 10.66
C LEU A 162 -13.60 -6.44 10.30
N PRO A 163 -13.71 -7.73 10.65
CA PRO A 163 -14.96 -8.48 10.51
C PRO A 163 -16.13 -7.83 11.24
N GLU A 164 -17.36 -7.99 10.73
CA GLU A 164 -18.57 -7.44 11.38
C GLU A 164 -18.82 -8.02 12.78
N ASP A 165 -18.33 -9.24 13.05
CA ASP A 165 -18.43 -9.95 14.33
C ASP A 165 -17.21 -9.72 15.24
N THR A 166 -16.40 -8.70 14.95
CA THR A 166 -15.25 -8.33 15.80
C THR A 166 -15.72 -8.01 17.23
N PRO A 167 -15.06 -8.57 18.27
CA PRO A 167 -15.39 -8.26 19.66
C PRO A 167 -15.27 -6.76 19.97
N ASP A 168 -16.21 -6.24 20.77
CA ASP A 168 -16.23 -4.83 21.18
C ASP A 168 -14.90 -4.37 21.80
N GLU A 169 -14.23 -5.26 22.54
CA GLU A 169 -12.91 -4.98 23.15
C GLU A 169 -11.86 -4.61 22.08
N ILE A 170 -11.83 -5.32 20.94
CA ILE A 170 -10.90 -5.04 19.83
C ILE A 170 -11.26 -3.73 19.13
N VAL A 171 -12.55 -3.45 18.97
CA VAL A 171 -13.03 -2.17 18.41
C VAL A 171 -12.64 -1.01 19.33
N GLN A 172 -12.73 -1.21 20.65
CA GLN A 172 -12.37 -0.20 21.65
C GLN A 172 -10.87 0.14 21.59
N LEU A 173 -9.98 -0.84 21.36
CA LEU A 173 -8.54 -0.57 21.21
C LEU A 173 -8.25 0.46 20.11
N LEU A 174 -9.00 0.44 19.00
CA LEU A 174 -8.85 1.43 17.93
C LEU A 174 -9.37 2.81 18.31
N GLN A 175 -10.45 2.89 19.11
CA GLN A 175 -10.97 4.16 19.62
C GLN A 175 -10.03 4.79 20.64
N ASP A 176 -9.45 3.96 21.52
CA ASP A 176 -8.49 4.39 22.53
C ASP A 176 -7.19 4.87 21.86
N ALA A 177 -6.70 4.14 20.86
CA ALA A 177 -5.55 4.54 20.05
C ALA A 177 -5.79 5.86 19.30
N GLU A 178 -6.97 6.06 18.71
CA GLU A 178 -7.33 7.32 18.04
C GLU A 178 -7.36 8.49 19.04
N THR A 179 -7.90 8.27 20.24
CA THR A 179 -7.95 9.29 21.30
C THR A 179 -6.55 9.72 21.74
N LEU A 180 -5.62 8.76 21.87
CA LEU A 180 -4.21 9.06 22.16
C LEU A 180 -3.56 9.86 21.01
N LEU A 181 -3.97 9.61 19.77
CA LEU A 181 -3.40 10.25 18.59
C LEU A 181 -4.01 11.62 18.26
N ASP A 182 -4.51 12.38 19.24
CA ASP A 182 -4.98 13.75 19.04
C ASP A 182 -3.82 14.67 18.61
N VAL A 183 -3.77 14.94 17.30
CA VAL A 183 -2.73 15.74 16.66
C VAL A 183 -2.69 17.17 17.21
N LYS A 184 -3.85 17.76 17.57
CA LYS A 184 -3.90 19.13 18.10
C LYS A 184 -3.35 19.18 19.53
N ALA A 185 -3.70 18.19 20.34
CA ALA A 185 -3.15 18.06 21.68
C ALA A 185 -1.63 17.83 21.63
N ALA A 186 -1.16 16.97 20.72
CA ALA A 186 0.27 16.76 20.51
C ALA A 186 0.99 18.02 20.02
N GLU A 187 0.41 18.77 19.09
CA GLU A 187 0.97 20.06 18.64
C GLU A 187 1.15 21.03 19.81
N ALA A 188 0.15 21.17 20.69
CA ALA A 188 0.27 21.99 21.90
C ALA A 188 1.39 21.51 22.84
N LEU A 189 1.51 20.20 23.06
CA LEU A 189 2.59 19.63 23.88
C LEU A 189 3.98 19.89 23.26
N LEU A 190 4.11 19.78 21.93
CA LEU A 190 5.37 20.06 21.24
C LEU A 190 5.73 21.54 21.28
N LEU A 191 4.74 22.43 21.20
CA LEU A 191 4.91 23.88 21.41
C LEU A 191 5.42 24.19 22.83
N GLU A 192 4.96 23.42 23.83
CA GLU A 192 5.44 23.48 25.22
C GLU A 192 6.80 22.77 25.45
N GLY A 193 7.41 22.18 24.41
CA GLY A 193 8.67 21.43 24.51
C GLY A 193 8.55 20.05 25.15
N LYS A 194 7.33 19.53 25.35
CA LYS A 194 7.02 18.23 25.97
C LYS A 194 7.12 17.07 24.97
N VAL A 195 8.26 16.95 24.30
CA VAL A 195 8.50 15.95 23.24
C VAL A 195 8.40 14.52 23.75
N ALA A 196 8.83 14.26 25.00
CA ALA A 196 8.76 12.94 25.59
C ALA A 196 7.32 12.45 25.77
N GLU A 197 6.41 13.33 26.22
CA GLU A 197 4.99 13.00 26.40
C GLU A 197 4.35 12.59 25.08
N VAL A 198 4.62 13.32 23.99
CA VAL A 198 4.10 12.96 22.65
C VAL A 198 4.67 11.64 22.15
N LYS A 199 5.94 11.34 22.44
CA LYS A 199 6.55 10.04 22.09
C LYS A 199 5.90 8.89 22.85
N ASP A 200 5.67 9.06 24.14
CA ASP A 200 5.04 8.04 24.99
C ASP A 200 3.61 7.77 24.52
N THR A 201 2.82 8.82 24.24
CA THR A 201 1.47 8.70 23.69
C THR A 201 1.44 7.98 22.34
N LEU A 202 2.36 8.32 21.43
CA LEU A 202 2.48 7.63 20.15
C LEU A 202 2.88 6.15 20.33
N GLN A 203 3.74 5.84 21.29
CA GLN A 203 4.11 4.46 21.59
C GLN A 203 2.91 3.67 22.10
N GLU A 204 2.16 4.21 23.07
CA GLU A 204 0.98 3.57 23.64
C GLU A 204 -0.08 3.30 22.56
N ALA A 205 -0.33 4.27 21.68
CA ALA A 205 -1.23 4.06 20.54
C ALA A 205 -0.77 2.92 19.60
N ASN A 206 0.54 2.79 19.36
CA ASN A 206 1.09 1.71 18.54
C ASN A 206 0.94 0.33 19.21
N GLU A 207 1.01 0.25 20.54
CA GLU A 207 0.79 -0.99 21.28
C GLU A 207 -0.66 -1.45 21.16
N LEU A 208 -1.63 -0.53 21.26
CA LEU A 208 -3.05 -0.82 21.03
C LEU A 208 -3.32 -1.26 19.59
N ILE A 209 -2.77 -0.55 18.59
CA ILE A 209 -2.87 -0.92 17.17
C ILE A 209 -2.28 -2.33 16.93
N SER A 210 -1.16 -2.66 17.57
CA SER A 210 -0.50 -3.96 17.42
C SER A 210 -1.37 -5.11 17.93
N GLN A 211 -2.07 -4.92 19.05
CA GLN A 211 -3.03 -5.91 19.56
C GLN A 211 -4.17 -6.20 18.57
N VAL A 212 -4.63 -5.19 17.84
CA VAL A 212 -5.64 -5.37 16.77
C VAL A 212 -5.08 -6.19 15.60
N TYR A 213 -3.81 -5.99 15.24
CA TYR A 213 -3.15 -6.82 14.24
C TYR A 213 -3.00 -8.27 14.68
N ASP A 214 -2.66 -8.50 15.95
CA ASP A 214 -2.54 -9.85 16.50
C ASP A 214 -3.89 -10.58 16.45
N TYR A 215 -4.99 -9.90 16.77
CA TYR A 215 -6.34 -10.43 16.57
C TYR A 215 -6.62 -10.79 15.11
N LEU A 216 -6.37 -9.87 14.17
CA LEU A 216 -6.59 -10.13 12.74
C LEU A 216 -5.74 -11.29 12.22
N LYS A 217 -4.51 -11.41 12.74
CA LYS A 217 -3.62 -12.51 12.43
C LYS A 217 -4.19 -13.84 12.93
N GLU A 218 -4.68 -13.90 14.18
CA GLU A 218 -5.31 -15.10 14.74
C GLU A 218 -6.57 -15.50 13.95
N GLN A 219 -7.40 -14.54 13.55
CA GLN A 219 -8.56 -14.79 12.68
C GLN A 219 -8.12 -15.36 11.32
N ALA A 220 -7.10 -14.77 10.70
CA ALA A 220 -6.57 -15.26 9.43
C ALA A 220 -5.98 -16.67 9.56
N GLU A 221 -5.29 -16.95 10.66
CA GLU A 221 -4.73 -18.28 10.97
C GLU A 221 -5.84 -19.31 11.20
N GLY A 222 -6.93 -18.94 11.89
CA GLY A 222 -8.11 -19.79 12.06
C GLY A 222 -8.77 -20.16 10.71
N LEU A 223 -8.70 -19.27 9.72
CA LEU A 223 -9.22 -19.52 8.37
C LEU A 223 -8.28 -20.36 7.49
N ASN A 224 -7.02 -20.57 7.88
CA ASN A 224 -6.07 -21.34 7.07
C ASN A 224 -6.53 -22.78 6.87
N ALA A 225 -7.13 -23.41 7.89
CA ALA A 225 -7.70 -24.75 7.78
C ALA A 225 -8.70 -24.86 6.62
N TRP A 226 -9.63 -23.91 6.56
CA TRP A 226 -10.66 -23.86 5.52
C TRP A 226 -10.06 -23.57 4.14
N ARG A 227 -9.05 -22.69 4.06
CA ARG A 227 -8.36 -22.37 2.80
C ARG A 227 -7.59 -23.57 2.25
N ILE A 228 -6.88 -24.31 3.11
CA ILE A 228 -6.12 -25.52 2.76
C ILE A 228 -7.10 -26.59 2.26
N TYR A 229 -8.15 -26.87 3.03
CA TYR A 229 -9.20 -27.82 2.65
C TYR A 229 -9.85 -27.43 1.30
N GLY A 230 -10.28 -26.17 1.16
CA GLY A 230 -10.92 -25.69 -0.06
C GLY A 230 -10.00 -25.68 -1.29
N TYR A 231 -8.69 -25.56 -1.11
CA TYR A 231 -7.72 -25.77 -2.18
C TYR A 231 -7.63 -27.25 -2.56
N CYS A 232 -7.43 -28.14 -1.56
CA CYS A 232 -7.27 -29.58 -1.77
C CYS A 232 -8.50 -30.20 -2.44
N GLU A 233 -9.71 -29.84 -2.01
CA GLU A 233 -10.96 -30.30 -2.65
C GLU A 233 -11.04 -29.88 -4.12
N ARG A 234 -10.70 -28.62 -4.44
CA ARG A 234 -10.73 -28.13 -5.83
C ARG A 234 -9.71 -28.86 -6.71
N VAL A 235 -8.54 -29.18 -6.16
CA VAL A 235 -7.51 -29.95 -6.86
C VAL A 235 -7.99 -31.38 -7.13
N ARG A 236 -8.51 -32.05 -6.10
CA ARG A 236 -9.04 -33.40 -6.18
C ARG A 236 -10.15 -33.50 -7.24
N GLU A 237 -11.12 -32.58 -7.18
CA GLU A 237 -12.25 -32.59 -8.10
C GLU A 237 -11.82 -32.28 -9.53
N ARG A 238 -10.90 -31.32 -9.73
CA ARG A 238 -10.39 -30.98 -11.06
C ARG A 238 -9.80 -32.19 -11.78
N ILE A 239 -8.98 -32.97 -11.09
CA ILE A 239 -8.35 -34.16 -11.69
C ILE A 239 -9.39 -35.25 -11.95
N ARG A 240 -10.27 -35.55 -10.99
CA ARG A 240 -11.36 -36.54 -11.19
C ARG A 240 -12.21 -36.20 -12.40
N GLU A 241 -12.55 -34.92 -12.53
CA GLU A 241 -13.29 -34.41 -13.67
C GLU A 241 -12.55 -34.63 -14.99
N ARG A 242 -11.23 -34.44 -15.02
CA ARG A 242 -10.41 -34.68 -16.23
C ARG A 242 -10.42 -36.14 -16.65
N PHE A 243 -10.21 -37.06 -15.71
CA PHE A 243 -10.29 -38.48 -16.01
C PHE A 243 -11.68 -38.89 -16.47
N ARG A 244 -12.73 -38.45 -15.76
CA ARG A 244 -14.13 -38.71 -16.14
C ARG A 244 -14.44 -38.25 -17.56
N ASN A 245 -14.09 -37.02 -17.91
CA ASN A 245 -14.30 -36.47 -19.26
C ASN A 245 -13.55 -37.27 -20.35
N GLY A 246 -12.34 -37.75 -20.05
CA GLY A 246 -11.60 -38.59 -20.99
C GLY A 246 -12.24 -39.97 -21.16
N HIS A 247 -12.69 -40.61 -20.06
CA HIS A 247 -13.42 -41.88 -20.12
C HIS A 247 -14.74 -41.76 -20.89
N GLU A 248 -15.49 -40.69 -20.67
CA GLU A 248 -16.71 -40.37 -21.45
C GLU A 248 -16.41 -40.16 -22.95
N SER A 249 -15.18 -39.78 -23.29
CA SER A 249 -14.69 -39.63 -24.66
C SER A 249 -13.96 -40.87 -25.20
N GLU A 250 -13.99 -41.99 -24.47
CA GLU A 250 -13.30 -43.25 -24.78
C GLU A 250 -11.76 -43.10 -24.93
N ILE A 251 -11.17 -42.14 -24.23
CA ILE A 251 -9.72 -41.88 -24.25
C ILE A 251 -9.03 -42.73 -23.21
N ASP A 252 -8.09 -43.56 -23.64
CA ASP A 252 -7.20 -44.31 -22.76
C ASP A 252 -6.01 -43.43 -22.33
N PHE A 253 -5.84 -43.25 -21.02
CA PHE A 253 -4.75 -42.50 -20.40
C PHE A 253 -3.61 -43.37 -19.85
N THR A 254 -3.63 -44.69 -20.08
CA THR A 254 -2.62 -45.62 -19.54
C THR A 254 -1.20 -45.18 -19.90
N ASP A 255 -0.96 -44.75 -21.14
CA ASP A 255 0.36 -44.28 -21.58
C ASP A 255 0.78 -42.95 -20.93
N VAL A 256 -0.17 -42.06 -20.66
CA VAL A 256 0.08 -40.80 -19.93
C VAL A 256 0.47 -41.09 -18.48
N LEU A 257 -0.26 -42.00 -17.83
CA LEU A 257 -0.01 -42.40 -16.45
C LEU A 257 1.35 -43.08 -16.33
N GLU A 258 1.67 -44.04 -17.21
CA GLU A 258 2.96 -44.73 -17.22
C GLU A 258 4.13 -43.77 -17.44
N ALA A 259 3.99 -42.78 -18.34
CA ALA A 259 5.00 -41.76 -18.60
C ALA A 259 5.30 -40.88 -17.38
N LEU A 260 4.29 -40.68 -16.52
CA LEU A 260 4.42 -39.96 -15.25
C LEU A 260 4.77 -40.87 -14.07
N GLY A 261 4.98 -42.17 -14.31
CA GLY A 261 5.39 -43.15 -13.30
C GLY A 261 4.25 -43.80 -12.52
N TYR A 262 3.01 -43.65 -12.97
CA TYR A 262 1.82 -44.25 -12.35
C TYR A 262 1.34 -45.47 -13.15
N GLN A 263 0.96 -46.53 -12.44
CA GLN A 263 0.43 -47.78 -13.01
C GLN A 263 -1.07 -47.68 -13.33
N SER A 264 -1.79 -46.76 -12.67
CA SER A 264 -3.22 -46.57 -12.86
C SER A 264 -3.68 -45.20 -12.39
N GLU A 265 -4.89 -44.81 -12.80
CA GLU A 265 -5.59 -43.64 -12.26
C GLU A 265 -5.76 -43.77 -10.75
N ASP A 266 -6.14 -44.95 -10.25
CA ASP A 266 -6.30 -45.20 -8.83
C ASP A 266 -5.00 -44.96 -8.05
N GLN A 267 -3.84 -45.39 -8.57
CA GLN A 267 -2.55 -45.14 -7.92
C GLN A 267 -2.21 -43.65 -7.89
N PHE A 268 -2.50 -42.91 -8.97
CA PHE A 268 -2.33 -41.46 -8.98
C PHE A 268 -3.24 -40.80 -7.94
N MET A 269 -4.52 -41.16 -7.91
CA MET A 269 -5.50 -40.59 -6.99
C MET A 269 -5.17 -40.91 -5.53
N GLU A 270 -4.67 -42.10 -5.23
CA GLU A 270 -4.19 -42.47 -3.90
C GLU A 270 -2.96 -41.65 -3.51
N THR A 271 -2.01 -41.44 -4.43
CA THR A 271 -0.83 -40.60 -4.20
C THR A 271 -1.23 -39.15 -3.89
N LEU A 272 -2.14 -38.59 -4.68
CA LEU A 272 -2.70 -37.26 -4.46
C LEU A 272 -3.43 -37.15 -3.12
N GLU A 273 -4.23 -38.15 -2.76
CA GLU A 273 -4.95 -38.16 -1.49
C GLU A 273 -4.00 -38.20 -0.29
N ASN A 274 -2.92 -39.00 -0.36
CA ASN A 274 -1.91 -39.06 0.69
C ASN A 274 -1.18 -37.72 0.87
N MET A 275 -0.88 -37.02 -0.24
CA MET A 275 -0.28 -35.68 -0.18
C MET A 275 -1.24 -34.66 0.44
N ILE A 276 -2.52 -34.69 0.04
CA ILE A 276 -3.57 -33.85 0.62
C ILE A 276 -3.70 -34.08 2.12
N GLN A 277 -3.80 -35.34 2.57
CA GLN A 277 -3.89 -35.67 3.99
C GLN A 277 -2.66 -35.20 4.77
N THR A 278 -1.48 -35.25 4.15
CA THR A 278 -0.24 -34.75 4.77
C THR A 278 -0.30 -33.23 4.94
N ALA A 279 -0.74 -32.50 3.92
CA ALA A 279 -0.91 -31.04 3.99
C ALA A 279 -1.97 -30.63 5.02
N GLU A 280 -3.12 -31.32 5.05
CA GLU A 280 -4.19 -31.11 6.03
C GLU A 280 -3.75 -31.46 7.46
N GLY A 281 -2.90 -32.48 7.63
CA GLY A 281 -2.30 -32.83 8.92
C GLY A 281 -1.36 -31.74 9.48
N LYS A 282 -0.94 -30.78 8.66
CA LYS A 282 -0.02 -29.69 9.01
C LYS A 282 -0.70 -28.32 9.08
N ILE A 283 -2.03 -28.25 9.21
CA ILE A 283 -2.78 -26.99 9.26
C ILE A 283 -2.26 -25.99 10.32
N THR A 284 -1.73 -26.48 11.45
CA THR A 284 -1.15 -25.64 12.50
C THR A 284 0.29 -25.17 12.22
N ASP A 285 0.92 -25.74 11.20
CA ASP A 285 2.27 -25.42 10.71
C ASP A 285 2.16 -24.95 9.25
N PHE A 286 1.65 -23.72 9.10
CA PHE A 286 1.20 -23.19 7.82
C PHE A 286 2.31 -23.17 6.76
N ASP A 287 3.55 -22.84 7.13
CA ASP A 287 4.67 -22.82 6.19
C ASP A 287 4.95 -24.22 5.61
N ASN A 288 4.90 -25.26 6.46
CA ASN A 288 5.07 -26.63 5.99
C ASN A 288 3.84 -27.14 5.21
N ALA A 289 2.63 -26.72 5.59
CA ALA A 289 1.44 -27.00 4.79
C ALA A 289 1.53 -26.35 3.41
N LEU A 290 2.01 -25.11 3.30
CA LEU A 290 2.21 -24.42 2.02
C LEU A 290 3.21 -25.13 1.11
N GLN A 291 4.31 -25.66 1.66
CA GLN A 291 5.27 -26.45 0.89
C GLN A 291 4.63 -27.72 0.32
N ASP A 292 3.82 -28.42 1.12
CA ASP A 292 3.10 -29.60 0.65
C ASP A 292 2.05 -29.22 -0.41
N LEU A 293 1.35 -28.10 -0.23
CA LEU A 293 0.40 -27.58 -1.22
C LEU A 293 1.07 -27.19 -2.55
N ASP A 294 2.29 -26.64 -2.50
CA ASP A 294 3.06 -26.34 -3.71
C ASP A 294 3.44 -27.63 -4.45
N ALA A 295 3.90 -28.65 -3.72
CA ALA A 295 4.19 -29.97 -4.29
C ALA A 295 2.94 -30.62 -4.92
N ILE A 296 1.78 -30.53 -4.25
CA ILE A 296 0.49 -30.96 -4.82
C ILE A 296 0.18 -30.18 -6.11
N GLY A 297 0.36 -28.86 -6.09
CA GLY A 297 0.12 -27.99 -7.23
C GLY A 297 0.97 -28.34 -8.44
N GLN A 298 2.27 -28.56 -8.24
CA GLN A 298 3.22 -28.98 -9.28
C GLN A 298 2.81 -30.33 -9.89
N MET A 299 2.57 -31.34 -9.06
CA MET A 299 2.15 -32.67 -9.51
C MET A 299 0.85 -32.63 -10.33
N VAL A 300 -0.16 -31.89 -9.84
CA VAL A 300 -1.46 -31.76 -10.52
C VAL A 300 -1.33 -30.97 -11.82
N GLN A 301 -0.46 -29.96 -11.86
CA GLN A 301 -0.21 -29.19 -13.06
C GLN A 301 0.44 -30.06 -14.16
N GLU A 302 1.42 -30.88 -13.80
CA GLU A 302 2.05 -31.83 -14.73
C GLU A 302 1.02 -32.83 -15.29
N MET A 303 0.20 -33.41 -14.41
CA MET A 303 -0.86 -34.33 -14.81
C MET A 303 -1.90 -33.65 -15.71
N ASP A 304 -2.43 -32.48 -15.33
CA ASP A 304 -3.44 -31.75 -16.12
C ASP A 304 -2.91 -31.36 -17.51
N GLN A 305 -1.62 -30.98 -17.60
CA GLN A 305 -0.98 -30.72 -18.89
C GLN A 305 -0.90 -31.97 -19.77
N ALA A 306 -0.48 -33.10 -19.20
CA ALA A 306 -0.34 -34.35 -19.93
C ALA A 306 -1.70 -34.89 -20.41
N LEU A 307 -2.71 -34.87 -19.54
CA LEU A 307 -4.09 -35.25 -19.89
C LEU A 307 -4.65 -34.34 -21.00
N LYS A 308 -4.46 -33.02 -20.90
CA LYS A 308 -4.89 -32.07 -21.94
C LYS A 308 -4.22 -32.35 -23.29
N GLN A 309 -2.93 -32.64 -23.32
CA GLN A 309 -2.23 -32.97 -24.55
C GLN A 309 -2.81 -34.24 -25.20
N LYS A 310 -3.04 -35.29 -24.41
CA LYS A 310 -3.64 -36.54 -24.89
C LYS A 310 -5.05 -36.32 -25.45
N MET A 311 -5.89 -35.56 -24.74
CA MET A 311 -7.23 -35.21 -25.21
C MET A 311 -7.20 -34.41 -26.52
N ASN A 312 -6.28 -33.44 -26.65
CA ASN A 312 -6.13 -32.66 -27.87
C ASN A 312 -5.63 -33.51 -29.05
N GLN A 313 -4.76 -34.50 -28.81
CA GLN A 313 -4.29 -35.42 -29.86
C GLN A 313 -5.43 -36.30 -30.36
N TYR A 314 -6.30 -36.77 -29.46
CA TYR A 314 -7.46 -37.59 -29.81
C TYR A 314 -8.50 -36.80 -30.63
N GLN A 315 -8.77 -35.54 -30.23
CA GLN A 315 -9.68 -34.66 -30.96
C GLN A 315 -9.13 -34.21 -32.33
N ASN A 316 -7.81 -34.19 -32.50
CA ASN A 316 -7.13 -33.85 -33.76
C ASN A 316 -6.66 -35.10 -34.55
N GLY A 317 -7.29 -36.26 -34.32
CA GLY A 317 -7.00 -37.50 -35.03
C GLY A 317 -7.05 -37.37 -36.56
N PRO A 318 -6.38 -38.27 -37.31
CA PRO A 318 -5.86 -38.06 -38.66
C PRO A 318 -6.98 -38.04 -39.72
N GLY A 319 -7.75 -36.96 -39.76
CA GLY A 319 -8.91 -36.85 -40.63
C GLY A 319 -9.39 -35.42 -40.89
N SER A 320 -8.61 -34.38 -40.56
CA SER A 320 -8.96 -33.01 -40.95
C SER A 320 -7.73 -32.14 -41.12
N GLY A 321 -7.22 -32.11 -42.36
CA GLY A 321 -6.33 -31.05 -42.83
C GLY A 321 -7.13 -29.76 -42.94
N GLY A 322 -7.11 -28.94 -41.89
CA GLY A 322 -7.69 -27.61 -41.87
C GLY A 322 -6.75 -26.63 -41.19
N ASN A 323 -5.95 -25.93 -42.00
CA ASN A 323 -5.21 -24.74 -41.56
C ASN A 323 -6.17 -23.78 -40.84
N SER A 324 -5.98 -23.59 -39.54
CA SER A 324 -6.51 -22.42 -38.84
C SER A 324 -5.48 -21.95 -37.82
N SER A 325 -4.62 -21.05 -38.28
CA SER A 325 -3.80 -20.18 -37.46
C SER A 325 -4.72 -19.21 -36.70
N GLY A 326 -5.05 -19.58 -35.46
CA GLY A 326 -5.79 -18.75 -34.51
C GLY A 326 -4.93 -18.49 -33.27
N ASN A 327 -4.21 -17.36 -33.28
CA ASN A 327 -3.46 -16.84 -32.15
C ASN A 327 -4.48 -16.35 -31.09
N GLY A 328 -4.74 -17.17 -30.07
CA GLY A 328 -5.69 -16.89 -28.99
C GLY A 328 -4.97 -16.64 -27.66
N ASN A 329 -4.80 -15.37 -27.34
CA ASN A 329 -4.24 -14.83 -26.11
C ASN A 329 -5.03 -15.34 -24.88
N ILE A 330 -4.35 -15.98 -23.91
CA ILE A 330 -4.94 -16.42 -22.65
C ILE A 330 -5.13 -15.17 -21.77
N GLY A 331 -6.32 -14.59 -21.84
CA GLY A 331 -6.77 -13.56 -20.91
C GLY A 331 -7.22 -14.21 -19.61
N ASN A 332 -6.50 -13.91 -18.53
CA ASN A 332 -6.97 -14.06 -17.15
C ASN A 332 -8.29 -13.30 -17.00
N ASN A 333 -9.39 -14.01 -16.75
CA ASN A 333 -10.66 -13.39 -16.38
C ASN A 333 -11.05 -13.87 -14.98
N TYR A 334 -10.75 -13.01 -14.01
CA TYR A 334 -11.32 -13.04 -12.68
C TYR A 334 -12.81 -12.68 -12.81
N ALA A 335 -13.69 -13.62 -12.48
CA ALA A 335 -15.12 -13.37 -12.42
C ALA A 335 -15.47 -12.69 -11.09
N HIS A 336 -15.76 -11.39 -11.16
CA HIS A 336 -16.53 -10.65 -10.17
C HIS A 336 -17.93 -11.25 -10.06
N GLY A 337 -18.34 -11.65 -8.86
CA GLY A 337 -19.72 -12.02 -8.55
C GLY A 337 -20.62 -10.80 -8.56
N ASN A 338 -21.46 -10.69 -9.58
CA ASN A 338 -22.58 -9.75 -9.63
C ASN A 338 -23.86 -10.55 -9.31
N ALA A 339 -24.46 -10.30 -8.15
CA ALA A 339 -25.69 -10.92 -7.72
C ALA A 339 -26.89 -10.31 -8.47
N GLY A 340 -27.49 -11.11 -9.35
CA GLY A 340 -28.69 -10.79 -10.11
C GLY A 340 -29.98 -11.11 -9.35
N ASN A 341 -30.69 -10.03 -9.04
CA ASN A 341 -32.14 -9.79 -9.03
C ASN A 341 -33.10 -10.88 -9.59
N GLY A 342 -34.25 -11.04 -8.93
CA GLY A 342 -35.52 -11.56 -9.47
C GLY A 342 -36.61 -11.52 -8.38
N GLY A 343 -37.87 -11.17 -8.59
CA GLY A 343 -38.69 -10.69 -9.70
C GLY A 343 -40.05 -10.28 -9.10
N ASN A 344 -40.61 -9.13 -9.47
CA ASN A 344 -41.81 -8.95 -10.31
C ASN A 344 -43.15 -9.56 -9.80
N GLU A 345 -44.12 -8.68 -9.51
CA GLU A 345 -45.60 -8.80 -9.67
C GLU A 345 -46.24 -7.62 -8.89
N GLY A 346 -47.25 -6.85 -9.31
CA GLY A 346 -48.08 -6.76 -10.51
C GLY A 346 -49.03 -5.55 -10.30
N LYS A 347 -49.44 -4.90 -11.40
CA LYS A 347 -50.40 -3.78 -11.39
C LYS A 347 -51.84 -4.28 -11.17
N GLY A 348 -52.65 -3.49 -10.46
CA GLY A 348 -54.11 -3.68 -10.46
C GLY A 348 -54.87 -2.64 -9.63
N GLN A 349 -55.34 -1.60 -10.33
CA GLN A 349 -56.42 -0.63 -10.02
C GLN A 349 -56.34 0.25 -8.77
#